data_AF-A0A9D7IIS8-F1
#
_entry.id   AF-A0A9D7IIS8-F1
#
_cell.length_a   1.000
_cell.length_b   1.000
_cell.length_c   1.000
_cell.angle_alpha   90.00
_cell.angle_beta   90.00
_cell.angle_gamma   90.00
#
_symmetry.space_group_name_H-M   'P 1'
#
loop_
_entity.id
_entity.type
_entity.pdbx_description
1 polymer ?
#
loop_
_entity_poly.entity_id
_entity_poly.type
_entity_poly.pdbx_seq_one_letter_code
_entity_poly.pdbx_strand_id
1 'polypeptide(L)'
;MSKTTFAQKTITTYNDDSTLQITKDPRFDELVAKQKRLNAATQTMPGYRIQIYFGAVRQKASEVKLEFASRFPGVPAYLTYQQPNFKVRVGDYRSRFEAQKFLKEIDGMFPSGFIVPEDVKLPPIK
;
A
#
# COMPACT_ATOMS: atom_id res chain seq x y z
N MET A 1 -37.55 -10.66 -15.04
CA MET A 1 -36.50 -11.69 -14.98
C MET A 1 -35.81 -11.74 -16.35
N SER A 2 -34.76 -10.96 -16.56
CA SER A 2 -34.10 -10.86 -17.87
C SER A 2 -32.91 -11.81 -17.90
N LYS A 3 -33.00 -12.84 -18.76
CA LYS A 3 -31.90 -13.74 -19.09
C LYS A 3 -30.93 -12.98 -20.01
N THR A 4 -29.74 -12.67 -19.53
CA THR A 4 -28.65 -12.18 -20.39
C THR A 4 -27.69 -13.34 -20.64
N THR A 5 -27.77 -13.88 -21.84
CA THR A 5 -26.87 -14.90 -22.38
C THR A 5 -25.49 -14.29 -22.59
N PHE A 6 -24.47 -14.83 -21.93
CA PHE A 6 -23.07 -14.40 -22.08
C PHE A 6 -22.37 -15.29 -23.12
N ALA A 7 -22.03 -14.71 -24.27
CA ALA A 7 -21.22 -15.38 -25.29
C ALA A 7 -19.75 -15.44 -24.85
N GLN A 8 -19.17 -16.65 -24.78
CA GLN A 8 -17.74 -16.84 -24.57
C GLN A 8 -16.96 -16.44 -25.84
N LYS A 9 -15.94 -15.58 -25.68
CA LYS A 9 -15.03 -15.21 -26.76
C LYS A 9 -13.74 -16.01 -26.63
N THR A 10 -13.61 -17.08 -27.41
CA THR A 10 -12.40 -17.91 -27.49
C THR A 10 -11.33 -17.19 -28.31
N ILE A 11 -10.10 -17.10 -27.80
CA ILE A 11 -8.94 -16.61 -28.56
C ILE A 11 -8.11 -17.84 -28.92
N THR A 12 -8.06 -18.19 -30.20
CA THR A 12 -7.21 -19.28 -30.73
C THR A 12 -5.87 -18.69 -31.16
N THR A 13 -4.78 -19.11 -30.51
CA THR A 13 -3.41 -18.85 -30.99
C THR A 13 -2.88 -20.15 -31.60
N TYR A 14 -2.34 -20.07 -32.82
CA TYR A 14 -1.73 -21.20 -33.51
C TYR A 14 -0.22 -21.16 -33.30
N ASN A 15 0.33 -22.23 -32.74
CA ASN A 15 1.74 -22.58 -32.87
C ASN A 15 1.79 -24.04 -33.31
N ASP A 16 2.70 -24.34 -34.24
CA ASP A 16 2.80 -25.61 -34.95
C ASP A 16 2.66 -26.83 -34.00
N ASP A 17 1.73 -27.71 -34.38
CA ASP A 17 1.49 -29.07 -33.91
C ASP A 17 0.77 -29.33 -32.57
N SER A 18 0.23 -28.32 -31.88
CA SER A 18 -0.83 -28.58 -30.88
C SER A 18 -1.79 -27.41 -30.67
N THR A 19 -3.09 -27.66 -30.85
CA THR A 19 -4.14 -26.68 -30.61
C THR A 19 -4.42 -26.53 -29.12
N LEU A 20 -3.72 -25.62 -28.43
CA LEU A 20 -4.04 -25.25 -27.05
C LEU A 20 -5.28 -24.34 -27.03
N GLN A 21 -6.46 -24.92 -26.80
CA GLN A 21 -7.66 -24.14 -26.49
C GLN A 21 -7.59 -23.61 -25.04
N ILE A 22 -6.94 -22.47 -24.87
CA ILE A 22 -6.92 -21.76 -23.58
C ILE A 22 -8.30 -21.11 -23.41
N THR A 23 -9.21 -21.85 -22.77
CA THR A 23 -10.49 -21.30 -22.34
C THR A 23 -10.22 -20.37 -21.15
N LYS A 24 -10.03 -19.09 -21.43
CA LYS A 24 -9.95 -18.07 -20.37
C LYS A 24 -11.34 -17.91 -19.77
N ASP A 25 -11.49 -18.28 -18.49
CA ASP A 25 -12.72 -18.04 -17.75
C ASP A 25 -12.92 -16.52 -17.63
N PRO A 26 -14.06 -15.95 -18.07
CA PRO A 26 -14.36 -14.51 -18.00
C PRO A 26 -14.23 -13.92 -16.59
N ARG A 27 -14.36 -14.75 -15.55
CA ARG A 27 -14.13 -14.36 -14.14
C ARG A 27 -12.70 -13.90 -13.89
N PHE A 28 -11.73 -14.45 -14.62
CA PHE A 28 -10.33 -14.06 -14.52
C PHE A 28 -10.11 -12.62 -15.00
N ASP A 29 -10.74 -12.23 -16.11
CA ASP A 29 -10.65 -10.87 -16.65
C ASP A 29 -11.33 -9.86 -15.73
N GLU A 30 -12.45 -10.23 -15.10
CA GLU A 30 -13.10 -9.40 -14.07
C GLU A 30 -12.20 -9.20 -12.84
N LEU A 31 -11.54 -10.26 -12.37
CA LEU A 31 -10.59 -10.19 -11.26
C LEU A 31 -9.39 -9.30 -11.59
N VAL A 32 -8.84 -9.43 -12.80
CA VAL A 32 -7.74 -8.58 -13.28
C VAL A 32 -8.17 -7.12 -13.41
N ALA A 33 -9.37 -6.86 -13.95
CA ALA A 33 -9.92 -5.52 -14.06
C ALA A 33 -10.21 -4.90 -12.69
N LYS A 34 -10.72 -5.69 -11.74
CA LYS A 34 -10.93 -5.28 -10.35
C LYS A 34 -9.60 -4.94 -9.67
N GLN A 35 -8.57 -5.75 -9.87
CA GLN A 35 -7.23 -5.48 -9.33
C GLN A 35 -6.60 -4.23 -9.95
N LYS A 36 -6.75 -4.02 -11.27
CA LYS A 36 -6.33 -2.77 -11.94
C LYS A 36 -7.04 -1.55 -11.39
N ARG A 37 -8.36 -1.63 -11.13
CA ARG A 37 -9.15 -0.53 -10.55
C ARG A 37 -8.74 -0.21 -9.11
N LEU A 38 -8.48 -1.22 -8.29
CA LEU A 38 -7.98 -1.05 -6.92
C LEU A 38 -6.60 -0.39 -6.92
N ASN A 39 -5.71 -0.80 -7.82
CA ASN A 39 -4.38 -0.22 -7.96
C ASN A 39 -4.42 1.22 -8.50
N ALA A 40 -5.31 1.52 -9.45
CA ALA A 40 -5.49 2.87 -10.00
C ALA A 40 -6.09 3.86 -8.97
N ALA A 41 -6.90 3.37 -8.03
CA ALA A 41 -7.42 4.18 -6.92
C ALA A 41 -6.33 4.52 -5.89
N THR A 42 -5.22 3.78 -5.88
CA THR A 42 -4.04 4.06 -5.06
C THR A 42 -2.93 4.66 -5.90
N GLN A 43 -3.14 5.87 -6.40
CA GLN A 43 -2.06 6.63 -7.03
C GLN A 43 -1.01 6.94 -5.95
N THR A 44 0.02 6.11 -5.90
CA THR A 44 1.18 6.32 -5.03
C THR A 44 2.19 7.18 -5.76
N MET A 45 2.86 8.05 -5.02
CA MET A 45 3.95 8.85 -5.54
C MET A 45 5.19 8.67 -4.68
N PRO A 46 6.40 8.80 -5.25
CA PRO A 46 7.62 8.78 -4.45
C PRO A 46 7.56 9.90 -3.41
N GLY A 47 7.81 9.54 -2.15
CA GLY A 47 7.88 10.50 -1.05
C GLY A 47 8.59 9.91 0.15
N TYR A 48 8.23 10.38 1.32
CA TYR A 48 8.92 10.07 2.56
C TYR A 48 7.93 9.75 3.68
N ARG A 49 8.27 8.73 4.46
CA ARG A 49 7.62 8.41 5.73
C ARG A 49 8.64 8.44 6.85
N ILE A 50 8.18 8.48 8.09
CA ILE A 50 9.06 8.37 9.25
C ILE A 50 8.80 7.05 9.94
N GLN A 51 9.84 6.23 10.11
CA GLN A 51 9.74 5.01 10.89
C GLN A 51 10.01 5.33 12.35
N ILE A 52 9.07 5.00 13.24
CA ILE A 52 9.18 5.26 14.69
C ILE A 52 9.47 4.00 15.51
N TYR A 53 9.17 2.80 14.97
CA TYR A 53 9.40 1.53 15.65
C TYR A 53 9.87 0.44 14.69
N PHE A 54 10.76 -0.42 15.19
CA PHE A 54 11.18 -1.66 14.54
C PHE A 54 11.47 -2.75 15.58
N GLY A 55 10.79 -3.90 15.51
CA GLY A 55 11.06 -5.01 16.42
C GLY A 55 10.13 -6.21 16.27
N ALA A 56 10.47 -7.34 16.87
CA ALA A 56 9.75 -8.61 16.72
C ALA A 56 8.39 -8.66 17.44
N VAL A 57 8.17 -7.79 18.43
CA VAL A 57 7.00 -7.86 19.31
C VAL A 57 5.85 -7.04 18.73
N ARG A 58 4.81 -7.73 18.25
CA ARG A 58 3.60 -7.11 17.68
C ARG A 58 2.87 -6.18 18.66
N GLN A 59 2.80 -6.57 19.94
CA GLN A 59 2.12 -5.79 20.98
C GLN A 59 2.75 -4.41 21.12
N LYS A 60 4.08 -4.35 21.28
CA LYS A 60 4.84 -3.09 21.30
C LYS A 60 4.62 -2.23 20.06
N ALA A 61 4.62 -2.83 18.86
CA ALA A 61 4.33 -2.09 17.62
C ALA A 61 2.90 -1.49 17.62
N SER A 62 1.93 -2.21 18.18
CA SER A 62 0.54 -1.77 18.25
C SER A 62 0.34 -0.66 19.28
N GLU A 63 1.00 -0.77 20.44
CA GLU A 63 1.05 0.26 21.48
C GLU A 63 1.65 1.56 20.94
N VAL A 64 2.82 1.49 20.30
CA VAL A 64 3.48 2.65 19.69
C VAL A 64 2.59 3.32 18.63
N LYS A 65 1.92 2.52 17.79
CA LYS A 65 0.97 3.03 16.80
C LYS A 65 -0.19 3.77 17.48
N LEU A 66 -0.76 3.20 18.53
CA LEU A 66 -1.90 3.76 19.24
C LEU A 66 -1.52 5.05 19.98
N GLU A 67 -0.36 5.07 20.63
CA GLU A 67 0.19 6.26 21.28
C GLU A 67 0.37 7.38 20.24
N PHE A 68 1.02 7.08 19.11
CA PHE A 68 1.22 8.06 18.06
C PHE A 68 -0.12 8.59 17.52
N ALA A 69 -1.07 7.71 17.21
CA ALA A 69 -2.38 8.10 16.68
C ALA A 69 -3.19 8.96 17.67
N SER A 70 -3.03 8.72 18.97
CA SER A 70 -3.70 9.51 20.02
C SER A 70 -3.12 10.92 20.13
N ARG A 71 -1.81 11.08 19.92
CA ARG A 71 -1.12 12.38 19.97
C ARG A 71 -1.24 13.18 18.67
N PHE A 72 -1.27 12.48 17.53
CA PHE A 72 -1.27 13.07 16.19
C PHE A 72 -2.47 12.56 15.37
N PRO A 73 -3.71 12.93 15.72
CA PRO A 73 -4.92 12.41 15.06
C PRO A 73 -5.03 12.77 13.57
N GLY A 74 -4.26 13.77 13.10
CA GLY A 74 -4.20 14.17 11.69
C GLY A 74 -3.11 13.48 10.87
N VAL A 75 -2.23 12.68 11.50
CA VAL A 75 -1.10 12.05 10.82
C VAL A 75 -1.33 10.55 10.71
N PRO A 76 -1.37 9.97 9.49
CA PRO A 76 -1.63 8.55 9.33
C PRO A 76 -0.48 7.71 9.90
N ALA A 77 -0.82 6.60 10.56
CA ALA A 77 0.12 5.65 11.13
C ALA A 77 -0.10 4.24 10.57
N TYR A 78 0.97 3.65 10.05
CA TYR A 78 1.00 2.39 9.34
C TYR A 78 1.81 1.36 10.12
N LEU A 79 1.22 0.19 10.36
CA LEU A 79 1.93 -0.95 10.94
C LEU A 79 2.09 -2.01 9.85
N THR A 80 3.34 -2.32 9.53
CA THR A 80 3.71 -3.28 8.49
C THR A 80 4.50 -4.41 9.11
N TYR A 81 4.16 -5.65 8.75
CA TYR A 81 4.93 -6.81 9.14
C TYR A 81 5.96 -7.13 8.05
N GLN A 82 7.24 -7.15 8.42
CA GLN A 82 8.35 -7.58 7.58
C GLN A 82 9.14 -8.64 8.34
N GLN A 83 8.94 -9.91 8.00
CA GLN A 83 9.52 -11.04 8.70
C GLN A 83 11.01 -10.81 9.04
N PRO A 84 11.42 -11.05 10.30
CA PRO A 84 10.62 -11.47 11.47
C PRO A 84 9.99 -10.32 12.28
N ASN A 85 10.15 -9.06 11.85
CA ASN A 85 9.89 -7.86 12.64
C ASN A 85 8.65 -7.07 12.18
N PHE A 86 8.13 -6.23 13.08
CA PHE A 86 7.12 -5.23 12.80
C PHE A 86 7.75 -3.84 12.66
N LYS A 87 7.25 -3.07 11.72
CA LYS A 87 7.62 -1.68 11.46
C LYS A 87 6.42 -0.78 11.69
N VAL A 88 6.62 0.32 12.38
CA VAL A 88 5.61 1.40 12.47
C VAL A 88 6.14 2.62 11.74
N ARG A 89 5.42 3.04 10.70
CA ARG A 89 5.72 4.23 9.89
C ARG A 89 4.60 5.23 10.00
N VAL A 90 4.93 6.51 10.00
CA VAL A 90 3.97 7.59 10.20
C VAL A 90 4.17 8.71 9.18
N GLY A 91 3.05 9.33 8.83
CA GLY A 91 2.98 10.43 7.88
C GLY A 91 3.20 10.01 6.44
N ASP A 92 2.80 10.90 5.55
CA ASP A 92 3.03 10.83 4.12
C ASP A 92 3.54 12.22 3.70
N TYR A 93 4.82 12.34 3.35
CA TYR A 93 5.47 13.61 3.06
C TYR A 93 5.99 13.65 1.62
N ARG A 94 5.86 14.81 0.96
CA ARG A 94 6.39 15.01 -0.41
C ARG A 94 7.89 15.26 -0.38
N SER A 95 8.31 16.12 0.55
CA SER A 95 9.69 16.55 0.67
C SER A 95 10.36 15.95 1.90
N ARG A 96 11.64 15.63 1.77
CA ARG A 96 12.49 15.24 2.90
C ARG A 96 12.53 16.34 3.96
N PHE A 97 12.43 17.61 3.56
CA PHE A 97 12.43 18.75 4.48
C PHE A 97 11.19 18.76 5.39
N GLU A 98 10.00 18.47 4.84
CA GLU A 98 8.75 18.34 5.61
C GLU A 98 8.85 17.19 6.61
N ALA A 99 9.33 16.03 6.15
CA ALA A 99 9.56 14.88 7.01
C ALA A 99 10.57 15.19 8.12
N GLN A 100 11.64 15.94 7.82
CA GLN A 100 12.65 16.33 8.81
C GLN A 100 12.10 17.29 9.85
N LYS A 101 11.24 18.24 9.44
CA LYS A 101 10.57 19.16 10.37
C LYS A 101 9.71 18.37 11.36
N PHE A 102 8.88 17.45 10.86
CA PHE A 102 8.04 16.63 11.73
C PHE A 102 8.86 15.65 12.58
N LEU A 103 9.96 15.09 12.04
CA LEU A 103 10.86 14.24 12.82
C LEU A 103 11.39 14.99 14.05
N LYS A 104 11.81 16.25 13.90
CA LYS A 104 12.26 17.08 15.03
C LYS A 104 11.17 17.35 16.06
N GLU A 105 9.91 17.44 15.62
CA GLU A 105 8.76 17.65 16.51
C GLU A 105 8.48 16.42 17.38
N ILE A 106 8.65 15.22 16.81
CA ILE A 106 8.38 13.95 17.50
C ILE A 106 9.61 13.35 18.19
N ASP A 107 10.80 13.90 17.98
CA ASP A 107 12.10 13.36 18.45
C ASP A 107 12.13 13.13 19.96
N GLY A 108 11.53 14.04 20.74
CA GLY A 108 11.46 13.93 22.20
C GLY A 108 10.61 12.75 22.70
N MET A 109 9.69 12.23 21.88
CA MET A 109 8.82 11.09 22.22
C MET A 109 9.26 9.80 21.52
N PHE A 110 9.77 9.92 20.29
CA PHE A 110 10.18 8.81 19.44
C PHE A 110 11.62 9.01 18.94
N PRO A 111 12.63 8.90 19.83
CA PRO A 111 14.04 9.17 19.49
C PRO A 111 14.63 8.15 18.51
N SER A 112 13.99 6.98 18.36
CA SER A 112 14.35 5.99 17.33
C SER A 112 13.79 6.32 15.94
N GLY A 113 13.19 7.51 15.78
CA GLY A 113 12.58 7.98 14.55
C GLY A 113 13.60 8.25 13.44
N PHE A 114 13.35 7.77 12.22
CA PHE A 114 14.14 8.16 11.04
C PHE A 114 13.31 8.21 9.76
N ILE A 115 13.77 9.02 8.80
CA ILE A 115 13.10 9.23 7.52
C ILE A 115 13.43 8.08 6.57
N VAL A 116 12.40 7.49 5.97
CA VAL A 116 12.48 6.42 4.98
C VAL A 116 11.84 6.89 3.67
N PRO A 117 12.55 6.82 2.52
CA PRO A 117 11.92 7.02 1.22
C PRO A 117 10.98 5.86 0.93
N GLU A 118 9.72 6.16 0.63
CA GLU A 118 8.68 5.17 0.30
C GLU A 118 7.64 5.80 -0.62
N ASP A 119 6.97 4.96 -1.39
CA ASP A 119 5.76 5.34 -2.11
C ASP A 119 4.63 5.68 -1.13
N VAL A 120 4.26 6.96 -1.11
CA VAL A 120 3.27 7.53 -0.20
C VAL A 120 1.95 7.79 -0.93
N LYS A 121 0.86 7.73 -0.18
CA LYS A 121 -0.48 8.03 -0.68
C LYS A 121 -0.75 9.50 -0.41
N LEU A 122 -0.38 10.34 -1.35
CA LEU A 122 -0.63 11.76 -1.25
C LEU A 122 -1.79 12.15 -2.17
N PRO A 123 -2.65 13.11 -1.75
CA PRO A 123 -3.64 13.65 -2.65
C PRO A 123 -2.95 14.28 -3.87
N PRO A 124 -3.59 14.28 -5.05
CA PRO A 124 -3.05 14.96 -6.22
C PRO A 124 -2.85 16.46 -5.93
N ILE A 125 -1.77 17.03 -6.44
CA ILE A 125 -1.54 18.48 -6.44
C ILE A 125 -2.55 19.07 -7.43
N LYS A 126 -3.36 20.04 -6.98
CA LYS A 126 -4.29 20.78 -7.84
C LYS A 126 -3.55 21.84 -8.64
#